data_AF-A0A2I0VV72-F1
#
_entry.id   AF-A0A2I0VV72-F1
#
_cell.length_a   1.000
_cell.length_b   1.000
_cell.length_c   1.000
_cell.angle_alpha   90.00
_cell.angle_beta   90.00
_cell.angle_gamma   90.00
#
_symmetry.space_group_name_H-M   'P 1'
#
loop_
_entity.id
_entity.type
_entity.pdbx_description
1 polymer ?
#
loop_
_entity_poly.entity_id
_entity_poly.type
_entity_poly.pdbx_seq_one_letter_code
_entity_poly.pdbx_strand_id
1 'polypeptide(L)'
;MKQEACRKDVERAFGTLQSRFAIVAGPVRFWRKNVLRDIMTTCIILHNMIIEDERNLTRPGQVPREAPPPDVEKVTDENIQFQEFIARHKQIRNKEAHIALRNALIDHLWDQYTNTNV
;
A
#
# COMPACT_ATOMS: atom_id res chain seq x y z
N MET A 1 -34.26 17.70 -18.14
CA MET A 1 -34.48 16.26 -17.79
C MET A 1 -33.25 15.36 -18.02
N LYS A 2 -32.53 15.41 -19.16
CA LYS A 2 -31.40 14.49 -19.43
C LYS A 2 -30.20 14.64 -18.47
N GLN A 3 -29.79 15.87 -18.16
CA GLN A 3 -28.65 16.12 -17.26
C GLN A 3 -28.93 15.66 -15.82
N GLU A 4 -30.18 15.77 -15.38
CA GLU A 4 -30.59 15.39 -14.03
C GLU A 4 -30.71 13.87 -13.86
N ALA A 5 -31.14 13.15 -14.90
CA ALA A 5 -31.08 11.69 -14.93
C ALA A 5 -29.63 11.19 -14.84
N CYS A 6 -28.74 11.74 -15.67
CA CYS A 6 -27.32 11.40 -15.65
C CYS A 6 -26.67 11.68 -14.28
N ARG A 7 -26.99 12.84 -13.66
CA ARG A 7 -26.51 13.16 -12.31
C ARG A 7 -26.95 12.12 -11.28
N LYS A 8 -28.22 11.70 -11.31
CA LYS A 8 -28.76 10.68 -10.39
C LYS A 8 -28.07 9.33 -10.56
N ASP A 9 -27.78 8.92 -11.79
CA ASP A 9 -27.08 7.66 -12.04
C ASP A 9 -25.65 7.69 -11.49
N VAL A 10 -24.94 8.81 -11.68
CA VAL A 10 -23.61 9.02 -11.12
C VAL A 10 -23.65 9.01 -9.59
N GLU A 11 -24.58 9.74 -8.97
CA GLU A 11 -24.72 9.78 -7.51
C GLU A 11 -25.07 8.41 -6.92
N ARG A 12 -25.93 7.64 -7.59
CA ARG A 12 -26.28 6.28 -7.18
C ARG A 12 -25.09 5.33 -7.28
N ALA A 13 -24.33 5.39 -8.38
CA ALA A 13 -23.13 4.58 -8.54
C ALA A 13 -22.08 4.93 -7.47
N PHE A 14 -21.88 6.23 -7.22
CA PHE A 14 -20.91 6.68 -6.23
C PHE A 14 -21.32 6.28 -4.80
N GLY A 15 -22.61 6.41 -4.46
CA GLY A 15 -23.13 5.96 -3.17
C GLY A 15 -22.99 4.45 -2.97
N THR A 16 -23.12 3.66 -4.04
CA THR A 16 -22.91 2.20 -4.00
C THR A 16 -21.44 1.85 -3.79
N LEU A 17 -20.52 2.58 -4.42
CA LEU A 17 -19.08 2.39 -4.20
C LEU A 17 -18.67 2.82 -2.79
N GLN A 18 -19.23 3.89 -2.25
CA GLN A 18 -18.95 4.35 -0.88
C GLN A 18 -19.46 3.37 0.19
N SER A 19 -20.63 2.73 -0.02
CA SER A 19 -21.14 1.75 0.95
C SER A 19 -20.34 0.44 0.97
N ARG A 20 -19.76 0.07 -0.18
CA ARG A 20 -18.95 -1.16 -0.34
C ARG A 20 -17.47 -0.94 0.00
N PHE A 21 -16.91 0.24 -0.29
CA PHE A 21 -15.48 0.52 -0.14
C PHE A 21 -15.25 1.75 0.76
N ALA A 22 -14.88 1.51 2.01
CA ALA A 22 -14.61 2.57 2.99
C ALA A 22 -13.54 3.59 2.53
N ILE A 23 -12.59 3.15 1.70
CA ILE A 23 -11.56 4.03 1.11
C ILE A 23 -12.15 5.15 0.24
N VAL A 24 -13.31 4.93 -0.38
CA VAL A 24 -14.02 5.91 -1.23
C VAL A 24 -14.78 6.94 -0.38
N ALA A 25 -15.08 6.64 0.89
CA ALA A 25 -15.73 7.56 1.82
C ALA A 25 -14.74 8.50 2.54
N GLY A 26 -13.43 8.21 2.47
CA GLY A 26 -12.40 8.96 3.18
C GLY A 26 -12.05 10.31 2.56
N PRO A 27 -11.32 11.19 3.30
CA PRO A 27 -10.89 12.48 2.79
C PRO A 27 -9.93 12.35 1.60
N VAL A 28 -10.36 12.85 0.45
CA VAL A 28 -9.62 12.81 -0.82
C VAL A 28 -8.53 13.90 -0.91
N ARG A 29 -8.58 14.92 -0.06
CA ARG A 29 -7.76 16.15 -0.17
C ARG A 29 -6.25 15.92 -0.11
N PHE A 30 -5.80 14.83 0.53
CA PHE A 30 -4.37 14.51 0.66
C PHE A 30 -3.83 13.58 -0.43
N TRP A 31 -4.70 13.12 -1.33
CA TRP A 31 -4.33 12.16 -2.37
C TRP A 31 -3.97 12.88 -3.67
N ARG A 32 -2.91 12.42 -4.33
CA ARG A 32 -2.60 12.88 -5.68
C ARG A 32 -3.66 12.37 -6.67
N LYS A 33 -3.93 13.15 -7.72
CA LYS A 33 -4.95 12.83 -8.73
C LYS A 33 -4.75 11.46 -9.41
N ASN A 34 -3.51 11.04 -9.62
CA ASN A 34 -3.20 9.72 -10.18
C ASN A 34 -3.63 8.60 -9.22
N VAL A 35 -3.30 8.73 -7.93
CA VAL A 35 -3.66 7.71 -6.93
C VAL A 35 -5.17 7.60 -6.78
N LEU A 36 -5.90 8.72 -6.84
CA LEU A 36 -7.36 8.69 -6.84
C LEU A 36 -7.96 8.01 -8.05
N ARG A 37 -7.37 8.22 -9.23
CA ARG A 37 -7.76 7.50 -10.44
C ARG A 37 -7.55 6.00 -10.24
N ASP A 38 -6.40 5.60 -9.73
CA ASP A 38 -6.06 4.19 -9.51
C ASP A 38 -7.03 3.53 -8.49
N ILE A 39 -7.34 4.23 -7.39
CA ILE A 39 -8.33 3.78 -6.40
C ILE A 39 -9.70 3.61 -7.07
N MET A 40 -10.20 4.63 -7.75
CA MET A 40 -11.53 4.58 -8.38
C MET A 40 -11.62 3.47 -9.43
N THR A 41 -10.60 3.33 -10.28
CA THR A 41 -10.53 2.25 -11.27
C THR A 41 -10.53 0.88 -10.60
N THR A 42 -9.75 0.71 -9.53
CA THR A 42 -9.72 -0.55 -8.76
C THR A 42 -11.07 -0.86 -8.14
N CYS A 43 -11.73 0.10 -7.49
CA CYS A 43 -13.06 -0.09 -6.91
C CYS A 43 -14.12 -0.45 -7.96
N ILE A 44 -14.07 0.13 -9.16
CA ILE A 44 -14.98 -0.22 -10.27
C ILE A 44 -14.75 -1.65 -10.74
N ILE A 45 -13.48 -2.05 -10.94
CA ILE A 45 -13.14 -3.42 -11.37
C ILE A 45 -13.61 -4.43 -10.32
N LEU A 46 -13.27 -4.21 -9.04
CA LEU A 46 -13.69 -5.09 -7.96
C LEU A 46 -15.21 -5.17 -7.83
N HIS A 47 -15.91 -4.04 -7.95
CA HIS A 47 -17.37 -4.02 -7.93
C HIS A 47 -17.98 -4.88 -9.04
N ASN A 48 -17.45 -4.74 -10.26
CA ASN A 48 -17.90 -5.53 -11.40
C ASN A 48 -17.59 -7.02 -11.19
N MET A 49 -16.41 -7.35 -10.65
CA MET A 49 -16.05 -8.74 -10.34
C MET A 49 -16.99 -9.36 -9.29
N ILE A 50 -17.32 -8.62 -8.23
CA ILE A 50 -18.24 -9.08 -7.18
C ILE A 50 -19.64 -9.30 -7.76
N ILE A 51 -20.15 -8.38 -8.60
CA ILE A 51 -21.46 -8.54 -9.24
C ILE A 51 -21.49 -9.80 -10.12
N GLU A 52 -20.45 -10.01 -10.92
CA GLU A 52 -20.39 -11.17 -11.79
C GLU A 52 -20.28 -12.47 -10.99
N ASP A 53 -19.52 -12.50 -9.89
CA ASP A 53 -19.46 -13.64 -8.98
C ASP A 53 -20.82 -13.94 -8.33
N GLU A 54 -21.49 -12.93 -7.75
CA GLU A 54 -22.83 -13.05 -7.17
C GLU A 54 -23.86 -13.57 -8.19
N ARG A 55 -23.75 -13.16 -9.47
CA ARG A 55 -24.60 -13.63 -10.58
C ARG A 55 -24.34 -15.08 -10.97
N ASN A 56 -23.09 -15.53 -10.94
CA ASN A 56 -22.73 -16.91 -11.25
C ASN A 56 -23.23 -17.86 -10.14
N LEU A 57 -23.16 -17.42 -8.88
CA LEU A 57 -23.70 -18.16 -7.73
C LEU A 57 -25.23 -18.29 -7.76
N THR A 58 -25.94 -17.35 -8.41
CA THR A 58 -27.41 -17.40 -8.53
C THR A 58 -27.92 -18.23 -9.70
N ARG A 59 -27.04 -18.74 -10.60
CA ARG A 59 -27.45 -19.65 -11.67
C ARG A 59 -27.48 -21.10 -11.18
N PRO A 60 -28.61 -21.82 -11.28
CA PRO A 60 -28.68 -23.22 -10.86
C PRO A 60 -27.74 -24.08 -11.72
N GLY A 61 -26.77 -24.74 -11.08
CA GLY A 61 -25.90 -25.73 -11.74
C GLY A 61 -24.45 -25.27 -12.02
N GLN A 62 -24.05 -24.07 -11.62
CA GLN A 62 -22.63 -23.69 -11.62
C GLN A 62 -22.02 -24.01 -10.26
N VAL A 63 -21.18 -25.04 -10.24
CA VAL A 63 -20.25 -25.28 -9.12
C VAL A 63 -19.37 -24.02 -9.02
N PRO A 64 -19.21 -23.40 -7.83
CA PRO A 64 -18.28 -22.29 -7.68
C PRO A 64 -16.94 -22.71 -8.26
N ARG A 65 -16.43 -21.96 -9.24
CA ARG A 65 -15.07 -22.17 -9.71
C ARG A 65 -14.18 -21.76 -8.56
N GLU A 66 -13.81 -22.72 -7.72
CA GLU A 66 -12.75 -22.55 -6.75
C GLU A 66 -11.52 -22.10 -7.54
N ALA A 67 -11.18 -20.83 -7.43
CA ALA A 67 -9.87 -20.39 -7.84
C ALA A 67 -8.88 -21.27 -7.06
N PRO A 68 -7.84 -21.82 -7.72
CA PRO A 68 -6.73 -22.40 -6.99
C PRO A 68 -6.37 -21.40 -5.88
N PRO A 69 -6.21 -21.84 -4.63
CA PRO A 69 -5.80 -20.94 -3.58
C PRO A 69 -4.62 -20.16 -4.15
N PRO A 70 -4.67 -18.81 -4.14
CA PRO A 70 -3.52 -18.07 -4.57
C PRO A 70 -2.33 -18.64 -3.81
N ASP A 71 -1.18 -18.79 -4.46
CA ASP A 71 0.08 -18.93 -3.76
C ASP A 71 0.29 -17.61 -3.01
N VAL A 72 -0.47 -17.44 -1.94
CA VAL A 72 -0.25 -16.45 -0.91
C VAL A 72 1.01 -17.01 -0.27
N GLU A 73 2.16 -16.50 -0.71
CA GLU A 73 3.30 -16.39 0.18
C GLU A 73 2.73 -15.90 1.50
N LYS A 74 2.65 -16.82 2.46
CA LYS A 74 2.04 -16.59 3.77
C LYS A 74 2.53 -15.22 4.20
N VAL A 75 1.57 -14.33 4.45
CA VAL A 75 1.77 -13.02 5.09
C VAL A 75 2.96 -13.19 6.02
N THR A 76 4.11 -12.65 5.63
CA THR A 76 5.24 -12.53 6.53
C THR A 76 4.66 -11.70 7.65
N ASP A 77 4.45 -12.36 8.80
CA ASP A 77 3.72 -11.84 9.95
C ASP A 77 3.98 -10.33 10.04
N GLU A 78 2.94 -9.52 9.84
CA GLU A 78 3.09 -8.06 9.72
C GLU A 78 3.84 -7.50 10.94
N ASN A 79 3.73 -8.20 12.07
CA ASN A 79 4.51 -7.93 13.26
C ASN A 79 6.01 -8.17 13.05
N ILE A 80 6.44 -9.25 12.40
CA ILE A 80 7.85 -9.51 12.05
C ILE A 80 8.39 -8.42 11.13
N GLN A 81 7.67 -8.05 10.07
CA GLN A 81 8.12 -6.96 9.19
C GLN A 81 8.23 -5.62 9.94
N PHE A 82 7.27 -5.33 10.81
CA PHE A 82 7.30 -4.12 11.63
C PHE A 82 8.44 -4.14 12.65
N GLN A 83 8.69 -5.27 13.31
CA GLN A 83 9.82 -5.42 14.24
C GLN A 83 11.17 -5.27 13.51
N GLU A 84 11.33 -5.87 12.33
CA GLU A 84 12.52 -5.71 11.51
C GLU A 84 12.72 -4.24 11.08
N PHE A 85 11.65 -3.55 10.70
CA PHE A 85 11.70 -2.12 10.39
C PHE A 85 12.17 -1.30 11.59
N ILE A 86 11.60 -1.52 12.78
CA ILE A 86 12.00 -0.83 14.02
C ILE A 86 13.46 -1.14 14.36
N ALA A 87 13.91 -2.39 14.22
CA ALA A 87 15.28 -2.80 14.48
C ALA A 87 16.27 -2.10 13.54
N ARG A 88 16.00 -2.10 12.22
CA ARG A 88 16.82 -1.39 11.23
C ARG A 88 16.83 0.11 11.49
N HIS A 89 15.69 0.70 11.80
CA HIS A 89 15.59 2.14 12.06
C HIS A 89 16.34 2.54 13.35
N LYS A 90 16.35 1.69 14.38
CA LYS A 90 17.17 1.88 15.59
C LYS A 90 18.66 1.82 15.28
N GLN A 91 19.11 0.93 14.41
CA GLN A 91 20.51 0.85 13.98
C GLN A 91 20.95 2.11 13.22
N ILE A 92 20.14 2.60 12.28
CA ILE A 92 20.43 3.82 11.52
C ILE A 92 20.54 5.05 12.44
N ARG A 93 19.71 5.11 13.49
CA ARG A 93 19.72 6.20 14.49
C ARG A 93 20.64 5.94 15.68
N ASN A 94 21.44 4.87 15.66
CA ASN A 94 22.33 4.56 16.78
C ASN A 94 23.44 5.63 16.85
N LYS A 95 23.32 6.52 17.84
CA LYS A 95 24.27 7.61 18.07
C LYS A 95 25.65 7.11 18.44
N GLU A 96 25.76 5.99 19.15
CA GLU A 96 27.04 5.41 19.56
C GLU A 96 27.80 4.88 18.33
N ALA A 97 27.12 4.15 17.45
CA ALA A 97 27.70 3.68 16.18
C ALA A 97 28.15 4.85 15.30
N HIS A 98 27.37 5.94 15.25
CA HIS A 98 27.74 7.15 14.54
C HIS A 98 28.99 7.83 15.14
N ILE A 99 29.08 7.95 16.46
CA ILE A 99 30.23 8.55 17.15
C ILE A 99 31.47 7.67 16.97
N ALA A 100 31.33 6.35 17.10
CA ALA A 100 32.42 5.40 16.90
C ALA A 100 32.97 5.48 15.47
N LEU A 101 32.10 5.49 14.45
CA LEU A 101 32.51 5.64 13.06
C LEU A 101 33.18 6.99 12.81
N ARG A 102 32.66 8.08 13.38
CA ARG A 102 33.26 9.41 13.27
C ARG A 102 34.65 9.45 13.89
N ASN A 103 34.83 8.88 15.07
CA ASN A 103 36.14 8.85 15.74
C ASN A 103 37.13 8.00 14.94
N ALA A 104 36.73 6.82 14.45
CA ALA A 104 37.56 5.98 13.60
C ALA A 104 37.98 6.68 12.29
N LEU A 105 37.09 7.50 11.71
CA LEU A 105 37.43 8.32 10.53
C LEU A 105 38.44 9.43 10.88
N ILE A 106 38.30 10.06 12.04
CA ILE A 106 39.26 11.06 12.51
C ILE A 106 40.63 10.42 12.72
N ASP A 107 40.70 9.27 13.38
CA ASP A 107 41.95 8.55 13.61
C ASP A 107 42.60 8.13 12.29
N HIS A 108 41.81 7.61 11.34
CA HIS A 108 42.33 7.25 10.02
C HIS A 108 42.88 8.45 9.24
N LEU A 109 42.19 9.59 9.28
CA LEU A 109 42.69 10.82 8.66
C LEU A 109 43.97 11.30 9.36
N TRP A 110 44.03 11.22 10.69
CA TRP A 110 45.22 11.59 11.45
C TRP A 110 46.42 10.71 11.10
N ASP A 111 46.22 9.40 10.95
CA ASP A 111 47.25 8.47 10.47
C ASP A 111 47.69 8.78 9.04
N GLN A 112 46.77 9.16 8.15
CA GLN A 112 47.14 9.57 6.79
C GLN A 112 47.97 10.85 6.79
N TYR A 113 47.60 11.87 7.57
CA TYR A 113 48.32 13.14 7.66
C TYR A 113 49.69 13.02 8.34
N THR A 114 49.83 12.15 9.33
CA THR A 114 51.11 11.89 9.99
C THR A 114 52.06 11.08 9.11
N ASN A 115 51.53 10.13 8.32
CA ASN A 115 52.33 9.36 7.36
C ASN A 115 52.67 10.12 6.05
N THR A 116 51.99 11.23 5.72
CA THR A 116 52.35 12.09 4.57
C THR A 116 53.33 13.21 4.91
N ASN A 117 53.62 13.43 6.19
CA ASN A 117 54.58 14.45 6.66
C ASN A 117 55.91 13.84 7.15
N VAL A 118 56.23 12.63 6.68
CA VAL A 118 57.56 11.99 6.74
C VAL A 118 58.05 11.80 5.31
#